data_AF-A0A2Z6PIL0-F1
#
_entry.id   AF-A0A2Z6PIL0-F1
#
_cell.length_a   1.000
_cell.length_b   1.000
_cell.length_c   1.000
_cell.angle_alpha   90.00
_cell.angle_beta   90.00
_cell.angle_gamma   90.00
#
_symmetry.space_group_name_H-M   'P 1'
#
loop_
_entity.id
_entity.type
_entity.pdbx_description
1 polymer ?
#
loop_
_entity_poly.entity_id
_entity_poly.type
_entity_poly.pdbx_seq_one_letter_code
_entity_poly.pdbx_strand_id
1 'polypeptide(L)'
;MDFTSKLILFTITFAWLLFVGTADSPTGNMHVVNRNFLKPGGLLDLCKKTTNPTLCENSIQPHFFKPHLDPSEALTIEVEATLNQTEKTMVVINGLYKKVDLSKSLKDSLDICKEQYGSILDAIKQTKDAIATRNWVEARAKFGAVISSQQACSDSFEGIQQEFTFAGDSKTIFDLGGNCLDIIVDLQQSEPQNDPPMTQSPPSPYDNVIGPIS
;
A
#
# COMPACT_ATOMS: atom_id res chain seq x y z
N MET A 1 35.06 -21.13 36.01
CA MET A 1 34.97 -22.29 36.90
C MET A 1 33.66 -22.19 37.65
N ASP A 2 32.84 -23.22 37.49
CA ASP A 2 31.57 -23.58 38.15
C ASP A 2 30.37 -22.64 38.08
N PHE A 3 29.62 -22.87 36.99
CA PHE A 3 28.21 -22.60 36.82
C PHE A 3 27.46 -23.91 37.10
N THR A 4 26.89 -24.11 38.29
CA THR A 4 25.88 -25.17 38.46
C THR A 4 25.03 -25.04 39.72
N SER A 5 23.73 -25.27 39.49
CA SER A 5 22.83 -25.98 40.39
C SER A 5 22.10 -25.17 41.47
N LYS A 6 21.01 -24.52 41.06
CA LYS A 6 19.76 -24.53 41.84
C LYS A 6 18.58 -24.76 40.90
N LEU A 7 18.27 -26.05 40.72
CA LEU A 7 17.03 -26.56 40.15
C LEU A 7 15.90 -26.27 41.16
N ILE A 8 15.16 -25.19 40.95
CA ILE A 8 13.95 -24.89 41.73
C ILE A 8 12.77 -25.52 41.00
N LEU A 9 12.28 -26.63 41.53
CA LEU A 9 10.98 -27.21 41.20
C LEU A 9 9.88 -26.19 41.52
N PHE A 10 9.18 -25.69 40.50
CA PHE A 10 7.89 -25.04 40.65
C PHE A 10 6.80 -26.00 40.15
N THR A 11 6.25 -26.80 41.06
CA THR A 11 5.00 -27.53 40.85
C THR A 11 3.85 -26.57 41.11
N ILE A 12 3.26 -25.99 40.06
CA ILE A 12 2.02 -25.21 40.16
C ILE A 12 0.84 -26.15 39.92
N THR A 13 0.06 -26.30 40.97
CA THR A 13 -1.16 -27.10 41.09
C THR A 13 -2.24 -26.70 40.09
N PHE A 14 -2.74 -27.70 39.36
CA PHE A 14 -3.97 -27.64 38.56
C PHE A 14 -5.18 -27.44 39.51
N ALA A 15 -5.72 -26.23 39.57
CA ALA A 15 -7.03 -25.98 40.17
C ALA A 15 -8.04 -25.77 39.04
N TRP A 16 -8.91 -26.76 38.89
CA TRP A 16 -10.10 -26.70 38.05
C TRP A 16 -11.07 -25.66 38.63
N LEU A 17 -11.38 -24.61 37.87
CA LEU A 17 -12.57 -23.82 38.06
C LEU A 17 -13.35 -23.80 36.75
N LEU A 18 -14.43 -24.59 36.75
CA LEU A 18 -15.51 -24.53 35.78
C LEU A 18 -16.23 -23.20 35.96
N PHE A 19 -15.89 -22.21 35.15
CA PHE A 19 -16.78 -21.09 34.90
C PHE A 19 -17.66 -21.44 33.70
N VAL A 20 -18.86 -21.92 34.00
CA VAL A 20 -20.01 -21.85 33.09
C VAL A 20 -20.43 -20.39 33.06
N GLY A 21 -19.86 -19.62 32.12
CA GLY A 21 -20.36 -18.31 31.72
C GLY A 21 -21.11 -18.48 30.40
N THR A 22 -22.42 -18.27 30.42
CA THR A 22 -23.25 -18.19 29.22
C THR A 22 -22.82 -16.97 28.41
N ALA A 23 -21.98 -17.19 27.40
CA ALA A 23 -21.69 -16.18 26.38
C ALA A 23 -22.81 -16.23 25.33
N ASP A 24 -23.79 -15.35 25.47
CA ASP A 24 -24.63 -14.94 24.35
C ASP A 24 -23.74 -14.24 23.32
N SER A 25 -23.24 -15.01 22.36
CA SER A 25 -22.60 -14.48 21.16
C SER A 25 -23.69 -13.88 20.27
N PRO A 26 -23.64 -12.58 19.91
CA PRO A 26 -24.44 -12.11 18.79
C PRO A 26 -23.91 -12.84 17.57
N THR A 27 -24.77 -13.62 16.93
CA THR A 27 -24.58 -14.20 15.60
C THR A 27 -24.49 -13.06 14.58
N GLY A 28 -23.34 -12.38 14.56
CA GLY A 28 -22.89 -11.65 13.40
C GLY A 28 -22.44 -12.69 12.40
N ASN A 29 -23.16 -12.81 11.29
CA ASN A 29 -22.72 -13.55 10.11
C ASN A 29 -21.34 -13.02 9.69
N MET A 30 -20.27 -13.63 10.19
CA MET A 30 -18.97 -13.54 9.55
C MET A 30 -19.14 -14.23 8.20
N HIS A 31 -19.45 -13.42 7.18
CA HIS A 31 -19.22 -13.79 5.79
C HIS A 31 -17.72 -14.04 5.65
N VAL A 32 -17.30 -15.28 5.90
CA VAL A 32 -16.03 -15.79 5.43
C VAL A 32 -16.16 -15.81 3.91
N VAL A 33 -15.76 -14.70 3.28
CA VAL A 33 -15.65 -14.62 1.83
C VAL A 33 -14.53 -15.59 1.46
N ASN A 34 -14.91 -16.77 0.96
CA ASN A 34 -14.00 -17.72 0.35
C ASN A 34 -13.46 -17.08 -0.95
N ARG A 35 -12.43 -16.25 -0.82
CA ARG A 35 -11.75 -15.65 -1.96
C ARG A 35 -10.84 -16.72 -2.55
N ASN A 36 -11.09 -17.09 -3.80
CA ASN A 36 -10.23 -17.97 -4.59
C ASN A 36 -8.87 -17.27 -4.90
N PHE A 37 -8.06 -16.99 -3.88
CA PHE A 37 -6.66 -16.56 -4.01
C PHE A 37 -5.70 -17.73 -4.22
N LEU A 38 -6.23 -18.95 -4.31
CA LEU A 38 -5.48 -20.19 -4.54
C LEU A 38 -5.23 -20.39 -6.04
N LYS A 39 -4.50 -19.48 -6.69
CA LYS A 39 -3.86 -19.78 -7.98
C LYS A 39 -2.41 -20.22 -7.74
N PRO A 40 -2.00 -21.41 -8.22
CA PRO A 40 -0.58 -21.75 -8.32
C PRO A 40 0.09 -20.74 -9.26
N GLY A 41 1.03 -19.95 -8.74
CA GLY A 41 1.65 -18.81 -9.45
C GLY A 41 1.74 -17.51 -8.64
N GLY A 42 1.05 -17.45 -7.49
CA GLY A 42 1.09 -16.41 -6.43
C GLY A 42 1.84 -15.11 -6.74
N LEU A 43 3.15 -15.10 -6.47
CA LEU A 43 3.98 -13.89 -6.57
C LEU A 43 4.27 -13.47 -8.01
N LEU A 44 4.67 -14.41 -8.87
CA LEU A 44 4.93 -14.13 -10.29
C LEU A 44 3.67 -13.61 -10.99
N ASP A 45 2.52 -14.21 -10.66
CA ASP A 45 1.24 -13.80 -11.23
C ASP A 45 0.75 -12.44 -10.74
N LEU A 46 1.08 -12.07 -9.51
CA LEU A 46 0.85 -10.73 -8.97
C LEU A 46 1.75 -9.72 -9.69
N CYS A 47 3.06 -9.96 -9.67
CA CYS A 47 4.06 -8.99 -10.12
C CYS A 47 4.08 -8.79 -11.63
N LYS A 48 3.74 -9.80 -12.45
CA LYS A 48 3.70 -9.65 -13.92
C LYS A 48 2.77 -8.53 -14.42
N LYS A 49 1.79 -8.12 -13.61
CA LYS A 49 0.82 -7.07 -13.95
C LYS A 49 1.26 -5.68 -13.48
N THR A 50 2.40 -5.58 -12.80
CA THR A 50 2.87 -4.34 -12.19
C THR A 50 3.79 -3.56 -13.12
N THR A 51 3.94 -2.27 -12.84
CA THR A 51 4.77 -1.31 -13.56
C THR A 51 6.22 -1.77 -13.70
N ASN A 52 6.77 -2.40 -12.65
CA ASN A 52 8.10 -2.99 -12.63
C ASN A 52 8.06 -4.39 -11.99
N PRO A 53 7.78 -5.44 -12.78
CA PRO A 53 7.61 -6.81 -12.29
C PRO A 53 8.83 -7.34 -11.53
N THR A 54 10.03 -7.11 -12.05
CA THR A 54 11.28 -7.56 -11.42
C THR A 54 11.48 -6.91 -10.05
N LEU A 55 11.18 -5.60 -9.93
CA LEU A 55 11.28 -4.90 -8.67
C LEU A 55 10.22 -5.40 -7.67
N CYS A 56 9.00 -5.67 -8.13
CA CYS A 56 7.92 -6.25 -7.35
C CYS A 56 8.29 -7.63 -6.77
N GLU A 57 8.89 -8.49 -7.59
CA GLU A 57 9.33 -9.81 -7.12
C GLU A 57 10.45 -9.66 -6.08
N ASN A 58 11.45 -8.83 -6.37
CA ASN A 58 12.59 -8.63 -5.48
C ASN A 58 12.23 -7.97 -4.15
N SER A 59 11.20 -7.13 -4.10
CA SER A 59 10.73 -6.49 -2.88
C SER A 59 9.92 -7.45 -2.00
N ILE A 60 9.07 -8.30 -2.59
CA ILE A 60 8.16 -9.18 -1.84
C ILE A 60 8.80 -10.52 -1.48
N GLN A 61 9.56 -11.13 -2.40
CA GLN A 61 10.11 -12.47 -2.23
C GLN A 61 10.88 -12.68 -0.91
N PRO A 62 11.73 -11.73 -0.44
CA PRO A 62 12.46 -11.91 0.82
C PRO A 62 11.57 -11.97 2.07
N HIS A 63 10.33 -11.50 1.98
CA HIS A 63 9.38 -11.43 3.09
C HIS A 63 8.33 -12.53 3.04
N PHE A 64 8.33 -13.33 1.97
CA PHE A 64 7.26 -14.26 1.69
C PHE A 64 7.72 -15.71 1.81
N PHE A 65 7.31 -16.35 2.91
CA PHE A 65 7.66 -17.75 3.24
C PHE A 65 6.47 -18.71 3.20
N LYS A 66 5.29 -18.21 2.86
CA LYS A 66 4.03 -18.97 2.89
C LYS A 66 3.76 -19.65 1.54
N PRO A 67 3.01 -20.75 1.50
CA PRO A 67 2.59 -21.36 0.24
C PRO A 67 1.55 -20.53 -0.53
N HIS A 68 0.86 -19.59 0.14
CA HIS A 68 -0.23 -18.80 -0.43
C HIS A 68 -0.02 -17.31 -0.18
N LEU A 69 -0.05 -16.54 -1.26
CA LEU A 69 0.16 -15.09 -1.24
C LEU A 69 -1.18 -14.39 -1.07
N ASP A 70 -1.34 -13.64 0.02
CA ASP A 70 -2.42 -12.66 0.14
C ASP A 70 -1.98 -11.37 -0.59
N PRO A 71 -2.68 -10.93 -1.66
CA PRO A 71 -2.33 -9.71 -2.37
C PRO A 71 -2.34 -8.45 -1.48
N SER A 72 -3.13 -8.43 -0.39
CA SER A 72 -3.11 -7.33 0.58
C SER A 72 -1.86 -7.34 1.47
N GLU A 73 -1.34 -8.53 1.82
CA GLU A 73 -0.07 -8.68 2.54
C GLU A 73 1.09 -8.27 1.61
N ALA A 74 1.05 -8.70 0.34
CA ALA A 74 2.01 -8.31 -0.69
C ALA A 74 2.04 -6.79 -0.91
N LEU A 75 0.88 -6.15 -1.00
CA LEU A 75 0.77 -4.69 -1.08
C LEU A 75 1.39 -4.01 0.13
N THR A 76 1.16 -4.54 1.34
CA THR A 76 1.75 -3.95 2.57
C THR A 76 3.27 -3.97 2.52
N ILE A 77 3.87 -5.07 2.03
CA ILE A 77 5.33 -5.19 1.87
C ILE A 77 5.85 -4.17 0.84
N GLU A 78 5.18 -4.02 -0.30
CA GLU A 78 5.55 -3.04 -1.33
C GLU A 78 5.43 -1.58 -0.85
N VAL A 79 4.38 -1.27 -0.07
CA VAL A 79 4.24 0.04 0.60
C VAL A 79 5.39 0.29 1.59
N GLU A 80 5.82 -0.74 2.32
CA GLU A 80 6.98 -0.64 3.23
C GLU A 80 8.31 -0.51 2.48
N ALA A 81 8.48 -1.20 1.35
CA ALA A 81 9.64 -1.01 0.47
C ALA A 81 9.72 0.43 -0.05
N THR A 82 8.56 1.00 -0.43
CA THR A 82 8.46 2.40 -0.84
C THR A 82 8.86 3.33 0.30
N LEU A 83 8.33 3.12 1.52
CA LEU A 83 8.67 3.90 2.71
C LEU A 83 10.19 3.90 2.98
N ASN A 84 10.79 2.72 3.02
CA ASN A 84 12.21 2.55 3.30
C ASN A 84 13.08 3.27 2.26
N GLN A 85 12.70 3.19 0.98
CA GLN A 85 13.42 3.90 -0.09
C GLN A 85 13.21 5.42 0.02
N THR A 86 12.00 5.90 0.37
CA THR A 86 11.74 7.33 0.62
C THR A 86 12.60 7.86 1.78
N GLU A 87 12.67 7.14 2.89
CA GLU A 87 13.49 7.53 4.06
C GLU A 87 14.97 7.57 3.69
N LYS A 88 15.46 6.56 2.96
CA LYS A 88 16.84 6.53 2.43
C LYS A 88 17.13 7.77 1.56
N THR A 89 16.25 8.10 0.63
CA THR A 89 16.44 9.27 -0.24
C THR A 89 16.41 10.59 0.55
N MET A 90 15.54 10.70 1.57
CA MET A 90 15.51 11.86 2.47
C MET A 90 16.84 12.06 3.20
N VAL A 91 17.52 10.98 3.60
CA VAL A 91 18.87 11.08 4.17
C VAL A 91 19.85 11.66 3.15
N VAL A 92 19.77 11.25 1.87
CA VAL A 92 20.61 11.80 0.79
C VAL A 92 20.33 13.29 0.57
N ILE A 93 19.05 13.68 0.43
CA ILE A 93 18.62 15.07 0.28
C ILE A 93 19.18 15.93 1.43
N ASN A 94 18.98 15.50 2.68
CA ASN A 94 19.48 16.20 3.85
C ASN A 94 21.03 16.27 3.88
N GLY A 95 21.71 15.27 3.33
CA GLY A 95 23.16 15.26 3.17
C GLY A 95 23.66 16.32 2.18
N LEU A 96 22.92 16.58 1.11
CA LEU A 96 23.29 17.55 0.08
C LEU A 96 23.34 18.99 0.61
N TYR A 97 22.50 19.35 1.58
CA TYR A 97 22.54 20.66 2.26
C TYR A 97 23.85 20.96 3.01
N LYS A 98 24.67 19.94 3.29
CA LYS A 98 25.94 20.12 4.02
C LYS A 98 27.09 20.55 3.11
N LYS A 99 26.89 20.63 1.80
CA LYS A 99 27.91 21.08 0.84
C LYS A 99 28.12 22.59 0.97
N VAL A 100 29.39 23.01 0.96
CA VAL A 100 29.81 24.41 1.22
C VAL A 100 29.51 25.35 0.04
N ASP A 101 29.25 24.81 -1.16
CA ASP A 101 29.03 25.59 -2.38
C ASP A 101 27.80 25.08 -3.14
N LEU A 102 26.64 25.24 -2.51
CA LEU A 102 25.36 24.83 -3.09
C LEU A 102 24.86 25.94 -4.03
N SER A 103 24.74 25.65 -5.33
CA SER A 103 24.17 26.59 -6.30
C SER A 103 22.74 26.96 -5.89
N LYS A 104 22.30 28.17 -6.25
CA LYS A 104 20.92 28.61 -5.93
C LYS A 104 19.88 27.66 -6.54
N SER A 105 20.07 27.29 -7.80
CA SER A 105 19.18 26.35 -8.50
C SER A 105 19.10 25.00 -7.78
N LEU A 106 20.25 24.43 -7.37
CA LEU A 106 20.25 23.18 -6.62
C LEU A 106 19.55 23.32 -5.27
N LYS A 107 19.77 24.42 -4.56
CA LYS A 107 19.10 24.68 -3.29
C LYS A 107 17.58 24.72 -3.47
N ASP A 108 17.09 25.48 -4.45
CA ASP A 108 15.66 25.63 -4.73
C ASP A 108 15.03 24.27 -5.09
N SER A 109 15.69 23.45 -5.92
CA SER A 109 15.24 22.08 -6.24
C SER A 109 15.24 21.15 -5.02
N LEU A 110 16.26 21.24 -4.16
CA LEU A 110 16.31 20.46 -2.91
C LEU A 110 15.25 20.88 -1.90
N ASP A 111 14.89 22.16 -1.83
CA ASP A 111 13.82 22.66 -0.97
C ASP A 111 12.47 22.08 -1.44
N ILE A 112 12.19 22.12 -2.74
CA ILE A 112 11.03 21.47 -3.36
C ILE A 112 11.01 19.98 -3.03
N CYS A 113 12.11 19.26 -3.29
CA CYS A 113 12.18 17.83 -3.01
C CYS A 113 11.96 17.49 -1.54
N LYS A 114 12.48 18.28 -0.61
CA LYS A 114 12.28 18.05 0.82
C LYS A 114 10.80 18.16 1.20
N GLU A 115 10.09 19.15 0.66
CA GLU A 115 8.64 19.30 0.85
C GLU A 115 7.88 18.11 0.24
N GLN A 116 8.17 17.78 -1.02
CA GLN A 116 7.50 16.69 -1.72
C GLN A 116 7.73 15.33 -1.06
N TYR A 117 8.94 15.05 -0.56
CA TYR A 117 9.21 13.81 0.17
C TYR A 117 8.53 13.77 1.55
N GLY A 118 8.30 14.93 2.18
CA GLY A 118 7.40 15.02 3.33
C GLY A 118 5.97 14.58 2.97
N SER A 119 5.44 15.10 1.86
CA SER A 119 4.13 14.70 1.34
C SER A 119 4.06 13.20 0.98
N ILE A 120 5.13 12.63 0.43
CA ILE A 120 5.23 11.18 0.16
C ILE A 120 5.08 10.38 1.46
N LEU A 121 5.82 10.73 2.52
CA LEU A 121 5.76 10.02 3.80
C LEU A 121 4.35 10.05 4.41
N ASP A 122 3.69 11.22 4.37
CA ASP A 122 2.33 11.38 4.85
C ASP A 122 1.31 10.58 4.03
N ALA A 123 1.48 10.55 2.70
CA ALA A 123 0.62 9.78 1.81
C ALA A 123 0.80 8.26 1.99
N ILE A 124 2.03 7.79 2.21
CA ILE A 124 2.33 6.38 2.54
C ILE A 124 1.61 6.00 3.84
N LYS A 125 1.70 6.82 4.89
CA LYS A 125 1.00 6.57 6.15
C LYS A 125 -0.52 6.44 5.95
N GLN A 126 -1.12 7.39 5.24
CA GLN A 126 -2.56 7.36 4.93
C GLN A 126 -2.96 6.14 4.09
N THR A 127 -2.08 5.70 3.20
CA THR A 127 -2.29 4.47 2.43
C THR A 127 -2.32 3.25 3.34
N LYS A 128 -1.41 3.14 4.33
CA LYS A 128 -1.43 2.04 5.31
C LYS A 128 -2.75 2.00 6.08
N ASP A 129 -3.25 3.16 6.51
CA ASP A 129 -4.54 3.27 7.20
C ASP A 129 -5.73 2.83 6.29
N ALA A 130 -5.67 3.21 5.01
CA ALA A 130 -6.66 2.80 4.02
C ALA A 130 -6.61 1.29 3.71
N ILE A 131 -5.42 0.69 3.63
CA ILE A 131 -5.24 -0.76 3.46
C ILE A 131 -5.83 -1.52 4.66
N ALA A 132 -5.56 -1.05 5.89
CA ALA A 132 -6.09 -1.67 7.11
C ALA A 132 -7.62 -1.69 7.17
N THR A 133 -8.28 -0.71 6.54
CA THR A 133 -9.75 -0.63 6.45
C THR A 133 -10.31 -1.14 5.12
N ARG A 134 -9.46 -1.73 4.26
CA ARG A 134 -9.78 -2.19 2.89
C ARG A 134 -10.41 -1.09 2.02
N ASN A 135 -10.11 0.17 2.29
CA ASN A 135 -10.57 1.30 1.49
C ASN A 135 -9.64 1.51 0.29
N TRP A 136 -9.81 0.67 -0.74
CA TRP A 136 -8.93 0.68 -1.91
C TRP A 136 -9.03 1.97 -2.74
N VAL A 137 -10.17 2.66 -2.69
CA VAL A 137 -10.35 3.96 -3.36
C VAL A 137 -9.44 5.01 -2.72
N GLU A 138 -9.46 5.09 -1.39
CA GLU A 138 -8.59 6.00 -0.65
C GLU A 138 -7.12 5.60 -0.80
N ALA A 139 -6.80 4.32 -0.69
CA ALA A 139 -5.44 3.82 -0.89
C ALA A 139 -4.88 4.22 -2.27
N ARG A 140 -5.70 4.08 -3.33
CA ARG A 140 -5.33 4.48 -4.69
C ARG A 140 -5.09 5.99 -4.77
N ALA A 141 -5.97 6.80 -4.21
CA ALA A 141 -5.84 8.25 -4.23
C ALA A 141 -4.54 8.70 -3.52
N LYS A 142 -4.26 8.13 -2.34
CA LYS A 142 -3.06 8.47 -1.56
C LYS A 142 -1.78 7.99 -2.22
N PHE A 143 -1.75 6.78 -2.77
CA PHE A 143 -0.55 6.33 -3.49
C PHE A 143 -0.35 7.06 -4.83
N GLY A 144 -1.42 7.54 -5.48
CA GLY A 144 -1.30 8.47 -6.60
C GLY A 144 -0.60 9.79 -6.20
N ALA A 145 -0.79 10.24 -4.96
CA ALA A 145 -0.09 11.41 -4.43
C ALA A 145 1.41 11.14 -4.20
N VAL A 146 1.81 9.90 -3.87
CA VAL A 146 3.23 9.50 -3.78
C VAL A 146 3.93 9.71 -5.12
N ILE A 147 3.32 9.22 -6.20
CA ILE A 147 3.88 9.34 -7.55
C ILE A 147 3.97 10.80 -7.99
N SER A 148 2.89 11.56 -7.87
CA SER A 148 2.90 12.97 -8.30
C SER A 148 3.88 13.83 -7.51
N SER A 149 4.03 13.59 -6.20
CA SER A 149 5.02 14.29 -5.36
C SER A 149 6.46 13.92 -5.77
N GLN A 150 6.72 12.64 -6.04
CA GLN A 150 8.03 12.20 -6.55
C GLN A 150 8.36 12.87 -7.89
N GLN A 151 7.39 12.93 -8.81
CA GLN A 151 7.57 13.55 -10.12
C GLN A 151 7.84 15.05 -9.98
N ALA A 152 7.09 15.76 -9.13
CA ALA A 152 7.33 17.19 -8.87
C ALA A 152 8.76 17.47 -8.35
N CYS A 153 9.31 16.59 -7.50
CA CYS A 153 10.72 16.67 -7.13
C CYS A 153 11.64 16.43 -8.33
N SER A 154 11.38 15.40 -9.13
CA SER A 154 12.18 15.10 -10.33
C SER A 154 12.19 16.27 -11.32
N ASP A 155 11.03 16.86 -11.58
CA ASP A 155 10.84 17.96 -12.52
C ASP A 155 11.54 19.25 -12.05
N SER A 156 11.71 19.43 -10.75
CA SER A 156 12.46 20.56 -10.19
C SER A 156 13.94 20.58 -10.60
N PHE A 157 14.49 19.48 -11.11
CA PHE A 157 15.86 19.38 -11.62
C PHE A 157 15.97 19.60 -13.14
N GLU A 158 14.89 19.96 -13.82
CA GLU A 158 14.94 20.31 -15.25
C GLU A 158 15.92 21.46 -15.50
N GLY A 159 16.88 21.25 -16.40
CA GLY A 159 17.96 22.20 -16.72
C GLY A 159 19.19 22.10 -15.83
N ILE A 160 19.14 21.31 -14.74
CA ILE A 160 20.28 21.01 -13.86
C ILE A 160 20.40 19.50 -13.60
N GLN A 161 20.08 18.66 -14.58
CA GLN A 161 19.98 17.21 -14.42
C GLN A 161 21.28 16.57 -13.89
N GLN A 162 22.44 17.15 -14.21
CA GLN A 162 23.74 16.72 -13.67
C GLN A 162 23.86 16.87 -12.14
N GLU A 163 23.06 17.75 -11.53
CA GLU A 163 23.02 17.98 -10.08
C GLU A 163 22.02 17.05 -9.36
N PHE A 164 21.16 16.34 -10.12
CA PHE A 164 20.19 15.38 -9.58
C PHE A 164 20.86 14.03 -9.21
N THR A 165 21.80 14.07 -8.27
CA THR A 165 22.66 12.92 -7.92
C THR A 165 21.92 11.74 -7.28
N PHE A 166 20.63 11.91 -6.95
CA PHE A 166 19.76 10.88 -6.38
C PHE A 166 18.60 10.50 -7.32
N ALA A 167 18.71 10.81 -8.62
CA ALA A 167 17.70 10.45 -9.62
C ALA A 167 17.37 8.95 -9.65
N GLY A 168 18.37 8.09 -9.42
CA GLY A 168 18.18 6.64 -9.34
C GLY A 168 17.28 6.24 -8.17
N ASP A 169 17.57 6.74 -6.97
CA ASP A 169 16.75 6.49 -5.77
C ASP A 169 15.33 7.07 -5.94
N SER A 170 15.20 8.24 -6.55
CA SER A 170 13.91 8.87 -6.87
C SER A 170 13.10 8.02 -7.86
N LYS A 171 13.76 7.47 -8.90
CA LYS A 171 13.13 6.55 -9.86
C LYS A 171 12.68 5.25 -9.19
N THR A 172 13.47 4.70 -8.26
CA THR A 172 13.07 3.50 -7.52
C THR A 172 11.76 3.74 -6.75
N ILE A 173 11.57 4.92 -6.15
CA ILE A 173 10.30 5.28 -5.48
C ILE A 173 9.16 5.36 -6.49
N PHE A 174 9.38 5.93 -7.67
CA PHE A 174 8.37 5.96 -8.73
C PHE A 174 7.96 4.55 -9.17
N ASP A 175 8.93 3.66 -9.36
CA ASP A 175 8.68 2.28 -9.80
C ASP A 175 7.94 1.46 -8.73
N LEU A 176 8.35 1.54 -7.46
CA LEU A 176 7.62 0.94 -6.31
C LEU A 176 6.22 1.55 -6.17
N GLY A 177 6.14 2.88 -6.35
CA GLY A 177 4.95 3.69 -6.55
C GLY A 177 3.93 3.04 -7.48
N GLY A 178 4.37 2.80 -8.72
CA GLY A 178 3.58 2.16 -9.77
C GLY A 178 3.14 0.75 -9.39
N ASN A 179 4.06 -0.06 -8.85
CA ASN A 179 3.74 -1.42 -8.42
C ASN A 179 2.61 -1.46 -7.39
N CYS A 180 2.68 -0.62 -6.36
CA CYS A 180 1.62 -0.51 -5.36
C CYS A 180 0.28 -0.11 -5.98
N LEU A 181 0.28 0.88 -6.88
CA LEU A 181 -0.94 1.31 -7.56
C LEU A 181 -1.58 0.17 -8.35
N ASP A 182 -0.78 -0.57 -9.12
CA ASP A 182 -1.28 -1.70 -9.92
C ASP A 182 -1.88 -2.80 -9.04
N ILE A 183 -1.25 -3.11 -7.91
CA ILE A 183 -1.78 -4.06 -6.93
C ILE A 183 -3.09 -3.53 -6.29
N ILE A 184 -3.15 -2.23 -5.94
CA ILE A 184 -4.37 -1.60 -5.42
C ILE A 184 -5.51 -1.67 -6.44
N VAL A 185 -5.22 -1.47 -7.74
CA VAL A 185 -6.22 -1.58 -8.82
C VAL A 185 -6.79 -2.99 -8.89
N ASP A 186 -5.92 -4.01 -8.89
CA ASP A 186 -6.34 -5.43 -8.96
C ASP A 186 -7.19 -5.80 -7.72
N LEU A 187 -6.77 -5.35 -6.53
CA LEU A 187 -7.53 -5.51 -5.28
C LEU A 187 -8.90 -4.84 -5.34
N GLN A 188 -8.96 -3.59 -5.80
CA GLN A 188 -10.20 -2.83 -5.95
C GLN A 188 -11.18 -3.54 -6.90
N GLN A 189 -10.69 -4.07 -8.02
CA GLN A 189 -11.50 -4.81 -9.01
C GLN A 189 -11.94 -6.19 -8.50
N SER A 190 -11.22 -6.76 -7.53
CA SER A 190 -11.55 -8.05 -6.92
C SER A 190 -12.60 -7.98 -5.80
N GLU A 191 -12.95 -6.78 -5.32
CA GLU A 191 -14.01 -6.64 -4.31
C GLU A 191 -15.38 -6.93 -4.94
N PRO A 192 -16.26 -7.67 -4.23
CA PRO A 192 -17.63 -7.85 -4.67
C PRO A 192 -18.28 -6.47 -4.88
N GLN A 193 -18.77 -6.20 -6.10
CA GLN A 193 -19.62 -5.03 -6.30
C GLN A 193 -20.90 -5.26 -5.49
N ASN A 194 -21.08 -4.51 -4.41
CA ASN A 194 -22.40 -4.34 -3.81
C ASN A 194 -23.20 -3.45 -4.76
N ASP A 195 -23.72 -4.04 -5.84
CA ASP A 195 -24.71 -3.35 -6.66
C ASP A 195 -25.88 -3.00 -5.73
N PRO A 196 -26.24 -1.71 -5.58
CA PRO A 196 -27.46 -1.37 -4.89
C PRO A 196 -28.62 -2.11 -5.58
N PRO A 197 -29.61 -2.63 -4.82
CA PRO A 197 -30.76 -3.29 -5.43
C PRO A 197 -31.34 -2.32 -6.45
N MET A 198 -31.52 -2.79 -7.70
CA MET A 198 -32.13 -2.01 -8.77
C MET A 198 -33.44 -1.42 -8.25
N THR A 199 -33.43 -0.16 -7.83
CA THR A 199 -34.65 0.62 -7.71
C THR A 199 -35.16 0.76 -9.12
N GLN A 200 -36.23 0.03 -9.44
CA GLN A 200 -37.00 0.23 -10.65
C GLN A 200 -37.28 1.73 -10.75
N SER A 201 -36.77 2.36 -11.80
CA SER A 201 -37.16 3.74 -12.11
C SER A 201 -38.68 3.78 -12.24
N PRO A 202 -39.37 4.76 -11.62
CA PRO A 202 -40.80 4.92 -11.84
C PRO A 202 -41.07 5.08 -13.34
N PRO A 203 -42.17 4.48 -13.85
CA PRO A 203 -42.48 4.54 -15.28
C PRO A 203 -42.57 5.99 -15.75
N SER A 204 -41.96 6.25 -16.91
CA SER A 204 -41.94 7.57 -17.53
C SER A 204 -43.38 8.01 -17.86
N PRO A 205 -43.79 9.26 -17.59
CA PRO A 205 -45.15 9.74 -17.91
C PRO A 205 -45.44 9.81 -19.41
N TYR A 206 -44.45 9.57 -20.27
CA TYR A 206 -44.50 9.84 -21.70
C TYR A 206 -44.66 8.62 -22.60
N ASP A 207 -44.78 7.40 -22.04
CA ASP A 207 -44.89 6.17 -22.85
C ASP A 207 -46.27 5.96 -23.52
N ASN A 208 -47.21 6.90 -23.38
CA ASN A 208 -48.56 6.79 -23.95
C ASN A 208 -48.95 7.95 -24.89
N VAL A 209 -48.00 8.52 -25.64
CA VAL A 209 -48.36 9.42 -26.76
C VAL A 209 -48.49 8.62 -28.06
N ILE A 210 -49.67 8.04 -28.27
CA ILE A 210 -50.11 7.59 -29.60
C ILE A 210 -50.50 8.85 -30.37
N GLY A 211 -49.63 9.32 -31.26
CA GLY A 211 -49.95 10.43 -32.17
C GLY A 211 -51.03 10.03 -33.18
N PRO A 212 -51.94 10.93 -33.56
CA PRO A 212 -52.88 10.67 -34.64
C PRO A 212 -52.14 10.65 -35.98
N ILE A 213 -52.39 9.59 -36.75
CA ILE A 213 -52.03 9.50 -38.16
C ILE A 213 -52.85 10.52 -38.97
N SER A 214 -52.16 11.43 -39.66
CA SER A 214 -52.68 12.21 -40.79
C SER A 214 -51.52 12.53 -41.73
#